data_AF-A0A4U6XQ96-F1
#
_entry.id   AF-A0A4U6XQ96-F1
#
_cell.length_a   1.000
_cell.length_b   1.000
_cell.length_c   1.000
_cell.angle_alpha   90.00
_cell.angle_beta   90.00
_cell.angle_gamma   90.00
#
_symmetry.space_group_name_H-M   'P 1'
#
loop_
_entity.id
_entity.type
_entity.pdbx_description
1 polymer ?
#
loop_
_entity_poly.entity_id
_entity_poly.type
_entity_poly.pdbx_seq_one_letter_code
_entity_poly.pdbx_strand_id
1 'polypeptide(L)'
;MEARTLTRPATALATLLRQQTASAVPRRGHKTFSRTKRSLNIPPHPDFLPSTNPAGGDTIIYNPPSAAPSVFHTPFKFLPPSDPRRRANLSSLFASSNSSAAASSQTPSSATPLPPALNVPSRGDNPRYHLTRDDVAKIRRLRAQDPNLWSVTALARKFDCSEVFITICTPAPREHKERLQRNLDGIKSRWGAIRTKAREDRTRRKEMLFRGEL
;
A
#
# COMPACT_ATOMS: atom_id res chain seq x y z
N MET A 1 -37.86 -61.77 -79.99
CA MET A 1 -39.02 -61.77 -79.09
C MET A 1 -38.58 -61.17 -77.76
N GLU A 2 -38.88 -59.89 -77.59
CA GLU A 2 -39.06 -59.13 -76.33
C GLU A 2 -38.35 -59.61 -75.06
N ALA A 3 -37.41 -58.80 -74.56
CA ALA A 3 -37.12 -58.71 -73.13
C ALA A 3 -36.62 -57.30 -72.74
N ARG A 4 -37.60 -56.41 -72.68
CA ARG A 4 -37.83 -55.31 -71.72
C ARG A 4 -36.65 -54.78 -70.90
N THR A 5 -36.43 -53.49 -71.13
CA THR A 5 -35.72 -52.51 -70.29
C THR A 5 -36.09 -52.59 -68.80
N LEU A 6 -35.09 -52.73 -67.94
CA LEU A 6 -35.21 -52.44 -66.51
C LEU A 6 -34.27 -51.29 -66.16
N THR A 7 -34.78 -50.07 -66.33
CA THR A 7 -34.24 -48.87 -65.70
C THR A 7 -34.44 -48.95 -64.18
N ARG A 8 -33.35 -49.11 -63.43
CA ARG A 8 -33.33 -48.87 -61.98
C ARG A 8 -32.50 -47.61 -61.70
N PRO A 9 -33.04 -46.59 -61.02
CA PRO A 9 -32.25 -45.43 -60.64
C PRO A 9 -31.34 -45.79 -59.45
N ALA A 10 -30.05 -45.97 -59.71
CA ALA A 10 -29.02 -46.13 -58.68
C ALA A 10 -28.60 -44.77 -58.10
N THR A 11 -29.55 -43.93 -57.70
CA THR A 11 -29.28 -42.61 -57.10
C THR A 11 -30.14 -42.40 -55.87
N ALA A 12 -29.91 -43.20 -54.83
CA ALA A 12 -30.55 -42.99 -53.53
C ALA A 12 -29.67 -43.40 -52.34
N LEU A 13 -28.35 -43.36 -52.46
CA LEU A 13 -27.43 -43.56 -51.32
C LEU A 13 -26.16 -42.69 -51.43
N ALA A 14 -26.29 -41.44 -51.87
CA ALA A 14 -25.20 -40.46 -51.83
C ALA A 14 -25.60 -39.14 -51.14
N THR A 15 -26.68 -39.14 -50.34
CA THR A 15 -27.22 -37.93 -49.69
C THR A 15 -27.33 -38.03 -48.17
N LEU A 16 -26.75 -39.06 -47.54
CA LEU A 16 -26.69 -39.18 -46.08
C LEU A 16 -25.31 -38.96 -45.47
N LEU A 17 -24.27 -38.69 -46.28
CA LEU A 17 -23.13 -37.90 -45.79
C LEU A 17 -23.49 -36.42 -45.98
N ARG A 18 -24.45 -35.96 -45.18
CA ARG A 18 -24.60 -34.54 -44.90
C ARG A 18 -23.26 -34.08 -44.39
N GLN A 19 -22.53 -33.36 -45.24
CA GLN A 19 -21.40 -32.55 -44.87
C GLN A 19 -21.82 -31.74 -43.64
N GLN A 20 -21.43 -32.22 -42.47
CA GLN A 20 -21.12 -31.30 -41.39
C GLN A 20 -19.91 -30.55 -41.90
N THR A 21 -20.16 -29.49 -42.69
CA THR A 21 -19.24 -28.37 -42.72
C THR A 21 -19.25 -27.86 -41.28
N ALA A 22 -18.42 -28.48 -40.45
CA ALA A 22 -17.94 -27.83 -39.25
C ALA A 22 -17.43 -26.51 -39.79
N SER A 23 -18.18 -25.44 -39.53
CA SER A 23 -17.72 -24.08 -39.73
C SER A 23 -16.46 -24.01 -38.90
N ALA A 24 -15.32 -24.24 -39.55
CA ALA A 24 -14.02 -24.07 -38.95
C ALA A 24 -13.88 -22.57 -38.83
N VAL A 25 -14.55 -21.99 -37.84
CA VAL A 25 -14.32 -20.62 -37.41
C VAL A 25 -12.82 -20.58 -37.15
N PRO A 26 -12.03 -19.86 -37.96
CA PRO A 26 -10.60 -19.85 -37.77
C PRO A 26 -10.35 -19.22 -36.40
N ARG A 27 -10.13 -20.06 -35.38
CA ARG A 27 -9.74 -19.59 -34.06
C ARG A 27 -8.33 -19.03 -34.22
N ARG A 28 -8.27 -17.72 -34.34
CA ARG A 28 -7.06 -16.95 -34.55
C ARG A 28 -6.20 -17.05 -33.28
N GLY A 29 -5.29 -18.01 -33.26
CA GLY A 29 -4.41 -18.28 -32.11
C GLY A 29 -3.23 -17.31 -31.99
N HIS A 30 -2.61 -17.32 -30.81
CA HIS A 30 -1.42 -16.53 -30.45
C HIS A 30 -0.12 -17.27 -30.80
N LYS A 31 -0.07 -17.86 -32.00
CA LYS A 31 1.03 -18.77 -32.41
C LYS A 31 2.35 -18.05 -32.71
N THR A 32 2.33 -16.72 -32.84
CA THR A 32 3.53 -15.93 -33.14
C THR A 32 3.66 -14.77 -32.15
N PHE A 33 4.91 -14.41 -31.84
CA PHE A 33 5.23 -13.30 -30.95
C PHE A 33 4.52 -11.99 -31.34
N SER A 34 4.46 -11.66 -32.64
CA SER A 34 3.77 -10.45 -33.11
C SER A 34 2.27 -10.44 -32.77
N ARG A 35 1.62 -11.61 -32.73
CA ARG A 35 0.19 -11.71 -32.39
C ARG A 35 -0.01 -11.48 -30.90
N THR A 36 0.82 -12.12 -30.07
CA THR A 36 0.83 -11.93 -28.61
C THR A 36 1.15 -10.48 -28.22
N LYS A 37 2.11 -9.83 -28.89
CA LYS A 37 2.42 -8.42 -28.66
C LYS A 37 1.23 -7.50 -28.95
N ARG A 38 0.48 -7.77 -30.03
CA ARG A 38 -0.69 -6.97 -30.41
C ARG A 38 -1.87 -7.20 -29.48
N SER A 39 -2.07 -8.43 -29.00
CA SER A 39 -3.15 -8.76 -28.07
C SER A 39 -2.92 -8.20 -26.67
N LEU A 40 -1.65 -8.07 -26.25
CA LEU A 40 -1.25 -7.49 -24.95
C LEU A 40 -0.85 -6.01 -25.05
N ASN A 41 -1.23 -5.33 -26.13
CA ASN A 41 -0.89 -3.93 -26.32
C ASN A 41 -1.70 -3.03 -25.37
N ILE A 42 -1.01 -2.16 -24.63
CA ILE A 42 -1.61 -1.15 -23.76
C ILE A 42 -1.36 0.22 -24.42
N PRO A 43 -2.41 1.02 -24.69
CA PRO A 43 -2.23 2.34 -25.29
C PRO A 43 -1.49 3.28 -24.32
N PRO A 44 -0.78 4.30 -24.85
CA PRO A 44 -0.15 5.32 -24.02
C PRO A 44 -1.20 6.22 -23.33
N HIS A 45 -0.75 7.01 -22.36
CA HIS A 45 -1.61 8.02 -21.71
C HIS A 45 -2.11 9.06 -22.74
N PRO A 46 -3.36 9.57 -22.64
CA PRO A 46 -3.96 10.49 -23.61
C PRO A 46 -3.10 11.73 -23.92
N ASP A 47 -2.36 12.24 -22.94
CA ASP A 47 -1.49 13.42 -23.12
C ASP A 47 -0.36 13.22 -24.15
N PHE A 48 -0.02 11.96 -24.48
CA PHE A 48 0.98 11.63 -25.50
C PHE A 48 0.36 11.29 -26.85
N LEU A 49 -0.96 11.36 -26.98
CA LEU A 49 -1.61 11.22 -28.28
C LEU A 49 -1.27 12.44 -29.14
N PRO A 50 -1.10 12.27 -30.46
CA PRO A 50 -0.76 13.38 -31.34
C PRO A 50 -1.80 14.49 -31.23
N SER A 51 -1.33 15.73 -31.00
CA SER A 51 -2.18 16.92 -30.95
C SER A 51 -2.92 17.10 -32.27
N THR A 52 -4.19 17.51 -32.19
CA THR A 52 -5.04 17.75 -33.35
C THR A 52 -4.61 18.98 -34.16
N ASN A 53 -3.71 19.82 -33.63
CA ASN A 53 -3.24 21.03 -34.31
C ASN A 53 -1.72 20.96 -34.63
N PRO A 54 -1.34 20.47 -35.83
CA PRO A 54 0.06 20.26 -36.20
C PRO A 54 0.84 21.55 -36.52
N ALA A 55 0.18 22.72 -36.52
CA ALA A 55 0.79 24.00 -36.90
C ALA A 55 1.44 24.78 -35.74
N GLY A 56 1.36 24.28 -34.50
CA GLY A 56 1.66 25.04 -33.27
C GLY A 56 3.12 25.02 -32.77
N GLY A 57 4.04 24.32 -33.44
CA GLY A 57 5.43 24.16 -32.97
C GLY A 57 5.57 23.32 -31.69
N ASP A 58 6.78 23.31 -31.11
CA ASP A 58 7.11 22.50 -29.94
C ASP A 58 6.56 23.13 -28.64
N THR A 59 5.94 22.32 -27.78
CA THR A 59 5.34 22.77 -26.52
C THR A 59 5.72 21.86 -25.36
N ILE A 60 5.80 22.42 -24.14
CA ILE A 60 6.06 21.66 -22.91
C ILE A 60 4.73 21.42 -22.19
N ILE A 61 4.41 20.16 -21.92
CA ILE A 61 3.17 19.74 -21.24
C ILE A 61 3.49 19.42 -19.78
N TYR A 62 2.65 19.90 -18.85
CA TYR A 62 2.70 19.48 -17.45
C TYR A 62 1.86 18.23 -17.22
N ASN A 63 2.52 17.08 -17.07
CA ASN A 63 1.87 15.78 -16.86
C ASN A 63 2.33 15.15 -15.53
N PRO A 64 1.69 15.50 -14.38
CA PRO A 64 2.02 14.88 -13.10
C PRO A 64 1.56 13.40 -13.10
N PRO A 65 2.48 12.43 -12.95
CA PRO A 65 2.13 11.02 -13.06
C PRO A 65 1.29 10.55 -11.86
N SER A 66 0.34 9.63 -12.10
CA SER A 66 -0.44 8.96 -11.07
C SER A 66 0.34 7.84 -10.38
N ALA A 67 1.56 8.15 -9.91
CA ALA A 67 2.47 7.20 -9.27
C ALA A 67 3.00 7.78 -7.95
N ALA A 68 3.48 6.89 -7.07
CA ALA A 68 4.12 7.33 -5.83
C ALA A 68 5.41 8.11 -6.16
N PRO A 69 5.65 9.27 -5.52
CA PRO A 69 6.88 10.02 -5.72
C PRO A 69 8.09 9.25 -5.18
N SER A 70 9.25 9.44 -5.80
CA SER A 70 10.51 8.91 -5.28
C SER A 70 11.01 9.75 -4.09
N VAL A 71 11.90 9.19 -3.28
CA VAL A 71 12.52 9.88 -2.14
C VAL A 71 13.31 11.13 -2.57
N PHE A 72 13.77 11.18 -3.82
CA PHE A 72 14.48 12.32 -4.38
C PHE A 72 13.56 13.52 -4.69
N HIS A 73 12.24 13.31 -4.74
CA HIS A 73 11.28 14.41 -4.79
C HIS A 73 11.08 14.98 -3.38
N THR A 74 12.06 15.77 -2.94
CA THR A 74 12.12 16.28 -1.57
C THR A 74 11.01 17.31 -1.31
N PRO A 75 10.17 17.12 -0.29
CA PRO A 75 9.14 18.11 0.05
C PRO A 75 9.78 19.43 0.50
N PHE A 76 9.13 20.56 0.23
CA PHE A 76 9.65 21.90 0.53
C PHE A 76 10.00 22.14 2.00
N LYS A 77 9.43 21.37 2.93
CA LYS A 77 9.74 21.42 4.36
C LYS A 77 11.14 20.90 4.69
N PHE A 78 11.72 20.04 3.85
CA PHE A 78 13.06 19.48 4.03
C PHE A 78 14.13 20.21 3.21
N LEU A 79 13.75 21.16 2.36
CA LEU A 79 14.72 22.01 1.66
C LEU A 79 15.27 23.10 2.58
N PRO A 80 16.57 23.41 2.50
CA PRO A 80 17.14 24.58 3.17
C PRO A 80 16.42 25.88 2.75
N PRO A 81 16.30 26.88 3.64
CA PRO A 81 15.67 28.16 3.31
C PRO A 81 16.33 28.91 2.14
N SER A 82 17.63 28.69 1.91
CA SER A 82 18.39 29.30 0.81
C SER A 82 18.18 28.63 -0.55
N ASP A 83 17.54 27.44 -0.60
CA ASP A 83 17.36 26.71 -1.86
C ASP A 83 16.28 27.40 -2.72
N PRO A 84 16.60 27.88 -3.94
CA PRO A 84 15.66 28.58 -4.80
C PRO A 84 14.46 27.70 -5.21
N ARG A 85 14.63 26.37 -5.21
CA ARG A 85 13.57 25.41 -5.58
C ARG A 85 12.40 25.43 -4.59
N ARG A 86 12.60 25.94 -3.38
CA ARG A 86 11.54 26.09 -2.37
C ARG A 86 10.38 26.99 -2.83
N ARG A 87 10.60 27.86 -3.83
CA ARG A 87 9.60 28.79 -4.39
C ARG A 87 8.87 28.24 -5.62
N ALA A 88 9.35 27.15 -6.23
CA ALA A 88 8.87 26.65 -7.52
C ALA A 88 7.78 25.58 -7.34
N ASN A 89 6.54 25.99 -7.03
CA ASN A 89 5.39 25.09 -7.12
C ASN A 89 4.85 25.06 -8.55
N LEU A 90 5.33 24.12 -9.37
CA LEU A 90 4.94 23.97 -10.78
C LEU A 90 3.42 23.87 -10.97
N SER A 91 2.71 23.14 -10.09
CA SER A 91 1.25 23.04 -10.15
C SER A 91 0.58 24.41 -10.06
N SER A 92 1.10 25.33 -9.23
CA SER A 92 0.55 26.69 -9.11
C SER A 92 0.84 27.57 -10.34
N LEU A 93 1.96 27.32 -11.03
CA LEU A 93 2.34 28.06 -12.23
C LEU A 93 1.40 27.71 -13.40
N PHE A 94 1.08 26.43 -13.59
CA PHE A 94 0.17 25.98 -14.67
C PHE A 94 -1.33 26.11 -14.32
N ALA A 95 -1.70 26.15 -13.03
CA ALA A 95 -3.08 26.43 -12.63
C ALA A 95 -3.53 27.85 -13.00
N SER A 96 -2.59 28.80 -13.10
CA SER A 96 -2.87 30.19 -13.44
C SER A 96 -3.17 30.41 -14.93
N SER A 97 -2.80 29.47 -15.81
CA SER A 97 -2.98 29.58 -17.27
C SER A 97 -4.22 28.84 -17.81
N ASN A 98 -4.82 27.96 -17.02
CA ASN A 98 -5.91 27.08 -17.46
C ASN A 98 -7.18 27.31 -16.63
N SER A 99 -7.80 28.47 -16.77
CA SER A 99 -9.06 28.86 -16.09
C SER A 99 -10.31 28.13 -16.60
N SER A 100 -10.17 26.98 -17.25
CA SER A 100 -11.30 26.22 -17.79
C SER A 100 -10.93 24.76 -18.06
N ALA A 101 -10.87 23.93 -17.01
CA ALA A 101 -11.42 22.57 -16.96
C ALA A 101 -10.86 21.77 -15.77
N ALA A 102 -11.74 21.43 -14.83
CA ALA A 102 -11.73 20.16 -14.09
C ALA A 102 -10.47 19.70 -13.32
N ALA A 103 -9.63 20.61 -12.80
CA ALA A 103 -8.71 20.30 -11.71
C ALA A 103 -9.19 21.04 -10.45
N SER A 104 -9.60 20.28 -9.45
CA SER A 104 -9.96 20.77 -8.12
C SER A 104 -8.96 21.81 -7.62
N SER A 105 -9.50 23.00 -7.34
CA SER A 105 -8.83 24.13 -6.71
C SER A 105 -7.95 23.70 -5.53
N GLN A 106 -6.64 23.59 -5.76
CA GLN A 106 -5.63 23.65 -4.71
C GLN A 106 -5.14 25.10 -4.59
N THR A 107 -6.08 25.99 -4.28
CA THR A 107 -5.76 27.19 -3.51
C THR A 107 -5.16 26.76 -2.18
N PRO A 108 -4.15 27.46 -1.62
CA PRO A 108 -3.74 27.27 -0.22
C PRO A 108 -4.79 27.89 0.72
N SER A 109 -6.06 27.59 0.47
CA SER A 109 -7.17 27.88 1.36
C SER A 109 -7.18 26.81 2.43
N SER A 110 -7.15 27.25 3.67
CA SER A 110 -7.23 26.56 4.96
C SER A 110 -8.46 25.63 5.15
N ALA A 111 -8.99 25.02 4.09
CA ALA A 111 -10.33 24.42 4.07
C ALA A 111 -10.45 23.10 3.28
N THR A 112 -9.37 22.53 2.73
CA THR A 112 -9.44 21.10 2.36
C THR A 112 -9.34 20.28 3.64
N PRO A 113 -10.38 19.52 4.03
CA PRO A 113 -10.31 18.69 5.22
C PRO A 113 -9.18 17.67 5.02
N LEU A 114 -8.26 17.61 5.99
CA LEU A 114 -7.24 16.56 6.02
C LEU A 114 -7.94 15.18 6.02
N PRO A 115 -7.33 14.15 5.43
CA PRO A 115 -7.85 12.80 5.53
C PRO A 115 -7.97 12.39 7.01
N PRO A 116 -8.86 11.43 7.33
CA PRO A 116 -9.05 11.00 8.71
C PRO A 116 -7.72 10.50 9.30
N ALA A 117 -7.40 10.98 10.50
CA ALA A 117 -6.20 10.57 11.20
C ALA A 117 -6.26 9.08 11.51
N LEU A 118 -5.12 8.39 11.34
CA LEU A 118 -4.98 7.01 11.81
C LEU A 118 -4.97 7.01 13.35
N ASN A 119 -5.76 6.12 13.95
CA ASN A 119 -5.78 5.91 15.40
C ASN A 119 -4.51 5.18 15.86
N VAL A 120 -3.40 5.91 15.91
CA VAL A 120 -2.12 5.42 16.45
C VAL A 120 -1.91 6.05 17.83
N PRO A 121 -1.47 5.28 18.84
CA PRO A 121 -1.07 5.85 20.13
C PRO A 121 0.04 6.89 19.91
N SER A 122 -0.34 8.16 19.94
CA SER A 122 0.54 9.31 19.84
C SER A 122 0.59 10.01 21.19
N ARG A 123 1.62 10.84 21.38
CA ARG A 123 1.73 11.74 22.52
C ARG A 123 0.54 12.73 22.61
N GLY A 124 -0.23 12.86 21.54
CA GLY A 124 -1.29 13.85 21.39
C GLY A 124 -0.72 15.25 21.15
N ASP A 125 -1.60 16.19 20.84
CA ASP A 125 -1.22 17.58 20.58
C ASP A 125 -0.75 18.31 21.85
N ASN A 126 -1.29 17.90 23.01
CA ASN A 126 -1.03 18.52 24.30
C ASN A 126 -0.42 17.51 25.29
N PRO A 127 0.92 17.32 25.29
CA PRO A 127 1.58 16.49 26.28
C PRO A 127 1.40 17.06 27.70
N ARG A 128 0.90 16.24 28.62
CA ARG A 128 0.71 16.60 30.04
C ARG A 128 1.98 16.31 30.84
N TYR A 129 2.53 17.32 31.52
CA TYR A 129 3.73 17.22 32.36
C TYR A 129 3.48 17.68 33.80
N HIS A 130 2.47 17.13 34.46
CA HIS A 130 2.08 17.54 35.82
C HIS A 130 2.84 16.82 36.94
N LEU A 131 3.63 15.77 36.62
CA LEU A 131 4.31 14.98 37.65
C LEU A 131 5.56 15.68 38.17
N THR A 132 5.67 15.74 39.49
CA THR A 132 6.82 16.33 40.17
C THR A 132 7.92 15.29 40.42
N ARG A 133 9.11 15.75 40.85
CA ARG A 133 10.22 14.85 41.22
C ARG A 133 9.85 13.90 42.35
N ASP A 134 9.04 14.38 43.30
CA ASP A 134 8.59 13.58 44.44
C ASP A 134 7.63 12.47 44.01
N ASP A 135 6.78 12.73 43.03
CA ASP A 135 5.90 11.71 42.46
C ASP A 135 6.71 10.62 41.75
N VAL A 136 7.74 11.00 41.00
CA VAL A 136 8.66 10.03 40.37
C VAL A 136 9.40 9.19 41.43
N ALA A 137 9.82 9.78 42.55
CA ALA A 137 10.41 9.05 43.66
C ALA A 137 9.42 8.06 44.29
N LYS A 138 8.15 8.45 44.46
CA LYS A 138 7.07 7.56 44.93
C LYS A 138 6.83 6.42 43.95
N ILE A 139 6.79 6.68 42.64
CA ILE A 139 6.63 5.64 41.60
C ILE A 139 7.76 4.62 41.71
N ARG A 140 9.02 5.08 41.85
CA ARG A 140 10.20 4.20 42.05
C ARG A 140 10.05 3.32 43.27
N ARG A 141 9.67 3.92 44.40
CA ARG A 141 9.46 3.21 45.65
C ARG A 141 8.38 2.14 45.54
N LEU A 142 7.21 2.49 45.01
CA LEU A 142 6.07 1.55 44.88
C LEU A 142 6.39 0.37 43.95
N ARG A 143 7.08 0.64 42.82
CA ARG A 143 7.48 -0.39 41.86
C ARG A 143 8.52 -1.36 42.44
N ALA A 144 9.43 -0.85 43.29
CA ALA A 144 10.46 -1.64 43.95
C ALA A 144 9.89 -2.51 45.08
N GLN A 145 8.87 -2.02 45.79
CA GLN A 145 8.19 -2.76 46.86
C GLN A 145 7.47 -3.99 46.31
N ASP A 146 6.47 -3.79 45.44
CA ASP A 146 5.64 -4.88 44.93
C ASP A 146 5.35 -4.71 43.43
N PRO A 147 6.17 -5.27 42.53
CA PRO A 147 6.01 -5.09 41.09
C PRO A 147 4.76 -5.77 40.51
N ASN A 148 4.13 -6.69 41.26
CA ASN A 148 2.90 -7.39 40.86
C ASN A 148 1.66 -6.53 41.10
N LEU A 149 1.56 -5.94 42.29
CA LEU A 149 0.45 -5.09 42.68
C LEU A 149 0.57 -3.70 42.03
N TRP A 150 1.75 -3.10 42.10
CA TRP A 150 2.07 -1.83 41.45
C TRP A 150 2.60 -2.06 40.03
N SER A 151 1.76 -2.65 39.19
CA SER A 151 2.05 -2.83 37.76
C SER A 151 2.16 -1.48 37.03
N VAL A 152 2.72 -1.50 35.81
CA VAL A 152 2.84 -0.29 34.97
C VAL A 152 1.47 0.34 34.74
N THR A 153 0.44 -0.48 34.49
CA THR A 153 -0.94 -0.02 34.27
C THR A 153 -1.56 0.57 35.56
N ALA A 154 -1.29 -0.03 36.72
CA ALA A 154 -1.80 0.48 38.00
C ALA A 154 -1.17 1.83 38.37
N LEU A 155 0.14 1.98 38.15
CA LEU A 155 0.86 3.24 38.39
C LEU A 155 0.45 4.33 37.39
N ALA A 156 0.30 3.98 36.12
CA ALA A 156 -0.20 4.88 35.08
C ALA A 156 -1.57 5.46 35.45
N ARG A 157 -2.50 4.62 35.94
CA ARG A 157 -3.81 5.06 36.41
C ARG A 157 -3.74 5.90 37.68
N LYS A 158 -2.89 5.51 38.65
CA LYS A 158 -2.76 6.23 39.93
C LYS A 158 -2.20 7.64 39.77
N PHE A 159 -1.23 7.80 38.87
CA PHE A 159 -0.55 9.07 38.62
C PHE A 159 -1.05 9.77 37.36
N ASP A 160 -2.15 9.31 36.76
CA ASP A 160 -2.76 9.85 35.52
C ASP A 160 -1.72 10.15 34.42
N CYS A 161 -0.90 9.15 34.09
CA CYS A 161 0.20 9.31 33.12
C CYS A 161 0.32 8.10 32.18
N SER A 162 1.14 8.23 31.12
CA SER A 162 1.33 7.16 30.14
C SER A 162 2.10 5.96 30.73
N GLU A 163 1.70 4.74 30.36
CA GLU A 163 2.41 3.51 30.70
C GLU A 163 3.87 3.51 30.22
N VAL A 164 4.12 4.13 29.07
CA VAL A 164 5.48 4.31 28.53
C VAL A 164 6.31 5.19 29.45
N PHE A 165 5.72 6.26 30.00
CA PHE A 165 6.42 7.14 30.94
C PHE A 165 6.81 6.40 32.23
N ILE A 166 5.91 5.60 32.80
CA ILE A 166 6.23 4.77 33.97
C ILE A 166 7.38 3.79 33.68
N THR A 167 7.38 3.19 32.50
CA THR A 167 8.44 2.26 32.06
C THR A 167 9.80 2.94 31.94
N ILE A 168 9.82 4.22 31.52
CA ILE A 168 11.02 5.06 31.49
C ILE A 168 11.49 5.42 32.91
N CYS A 169 10.56 5.82 33.79
CA CYS A 169 10.92 6.25 35.14
C CYS A 169 11.50 5.12 36.01
N THR A 170 10.93 3.92 35.86
CA THR A 170 11.19 2.79 36.77
C THR A 170 11.26 1.47 36.01
N PRO A 171 12.45 0.91 35.77
CA PRO A 171 12.54 -0.45 35.28
C PRO A 171 12.02 -1.42 36.35
N ALA A 172 11.36 -2.50 35.93
CA ALA A 172 11.00 -3.58 36.85
C ALA A 172 12.26 -4.21 37.49
N PRO A 173 12.17 -4.71 38.74
CA PRO A 173 13.28 -5.39 39.40
C PRO A 173 13.72 -6.63 38.61
N ARG A 174 15.00 -6.99 38.70
CA ARG A 174 15.62 -8.02 37.86
C ARG A 174 14.91 -9.37 37.97
N GLU A 175 14.62 -9.81 39.20
CA GLU A 175 13.92 -11.06 39.48
C GLU A 175 12.54 -11.14 38.81
N HIS A 176 11.80 -10.03 38.82
CA HIS A 176 10.50 -9.96 38.18
C HIS A 176 10.63 -10.06 36.65
N LYS A 177 11.63 -9.41 36.05
CA LYS A 177 11.90 -9.51 34.61
C LYS A 177 12.28 -10.94 34.21
N GLU A 178 13.16 -11.59 34.96
CA GLU A 178 13.56 -12.97 34.72
C GLU A 178 12.36 -13.93 34.82
N ARG A 179 11.48 -13.74 35.80
CA ARG A 179 10.25 -14.53 35.93
C ARG A 179 9.31 -14.32 34.74
N LEU A 180 9.13 -13.08 34.28
CA LEU A 180 8.35 -12.78 33.09
C LEU A 180 8.96 -13.44 31.85
N GLN A 181 10.29 -13.40 31.71
CA GLN A 181 11.00 -14.04 30.61
C GLN A 181 10.80 -15.57 30.63
N ARG A 182 10.95 -16.21 31.79
CA ARG A 182 10.66 -17.64 31.97
C ARG A 182 9.23 -18.00 31.57
N ASN A 183 8.25 -17.18 31.95
CA ASN A 183 6.85 -17.38 31.55
C ASN A 183 6.67 -17.24 30.03
N LEU A 184 7.30 -16.24 29.41
CA LEU A 184 7.25 -16.08 27.96
C LEU A 184 7.91 -17.24 27.23
N ASP A 185 9.02 -17.76 27.73
CA ASP A 185 9.72 -18.89 27.14
C ASP A 185 8.92 -20.19 27.29
N GLY A 186 8.23 -20.38 28.42
CA GLY A 186 7.24 -21.45 28.58
C GLY A 186 6.02 -21.32 27.66
N ILE A 187 5.62 -20.11 27.29
CA ILE A 187 4.58 -19.90 26.28
C ILE A 187 5.10 -20.20 24.87
N LYS A 188 6.34 -19.80 24.57
CA LYS A 188 6.99 -20.04 23.27
C LYS A 188 7.27 -21.52 23.04
N SER A 189 7.69 -22.26 24.06
CA SER A 189 7.94 -23.71 23.95
C SER A 189 6.67 -24.50 23.61
N ARG A 190 5.49 -23.97 23.95
CA ARG A 190 4.19 -24.53 23.58
C ARG A 190 3.75 -24.23 22.14
N TRP A 191 4.50 -23.43 21.39
CA TRP A 191 4.16 -23.14 20.00
C TRP A 191 4.49 -24.33 19.09
N GLY A 192 3.51 -24.75 18.28
CA GLY A 192 3.75 -25.71 17.20
C GLY A 192 4.52 -25.10 16.03
N ALA A 193 5.06 -25.95 15.16
CA ALA A 193 5.96 -25.57 14.05
C ALA A 193 5.41 -24.43 13.16
N ILE A 194 4.12 -24.49 12.80
CA ILE A 194 3.48 -23.48 11.94
C ILE A 194 3.49 -22.09 12.60
N ARG A 195 3.15 -22.03 13.89
CA ARG A 195 3.10 -20.77 14.64
C ARG A 195 4.49 -20.18 14.82
N THR A 196 5.48 -21.01 15.11
CA THR A 196 6.87 -20.59 15.27
C THR A 196 7.40 -19.98 13.96
N LYS A 197 7.26 -20.68 12.83
CA LYS A 197 7.64 -20.16 11.51
C LYS A 197 6.97 -18.82 11.18
N ALA A 198 5.66 -18.71 11.41
CA ALA A 198 4.92 -17.46 11.16
C ALA A 198 5.41 -16.27 12.01
N ARG A 199 5.87 -16.52 13.26
CA ARG A 199 6.43 -15.49 14.15
C ARG A 199 7.83 -15.07 13.73
N GLU A 200 8.66 -16.02 13.30
CA GLU A 200 9.96 -15.72 12.69
C GLU A 200 9.80 -14.88 11.43
N ASP A 201 8.91 -15.27 10.51
CA ASP A 201 8.67 -14.53 9.28
C ASP A 201 8.11 -13.13 9.54
N ARG A 202 7.29 -12.94 10.58
CA ARG A 202 6.86 -11.59 11.02
C ARG A 202 8.04 -10.75 11.49
N THR A 203 9.01 -11.34 12.18
CA THR A 203 10.21 -10.65 12.65
C THR A 203 11.11 -10.28 11.47
N ARG A 204 11.35 -11.22 10.55
CA ARG A 204 12.09 -10.98 9.30
C ARG A 204 11.47 -9.85 8.49
N ARG A 205 10.15 -9.85 8.27
CA ARG A 205 9.47 -8.77 7.54
C ARG A 205 9.63 -7.41 8.21
N LYS A 206 9.62 -7.36 9.55
CA LYS A 206 9.87 -6.11 10.29
C LYS A 206 11.30 -5.62 10.07
N GLU A 207 12.28 -6.52 10.05
CA GLU A 207 13.68 -6.16 9.77
C GLU A 207 13.87 -5.69 8.32
N MET A 208 13.30 -6.41 7.35
CA MET A 208 13.31 -6.05 5.93
C MET A 208 12.71 -4.66 5.68
N LEU A 209 11.60 -4.34 6.35
CA LEU A 209 10.98 -3.02 6.30
C LEU A 209 11.94 -1.91 6.75
N PHE A 210 12.67 -2.11 7.84
CA PHE A 210 13.64 -1.10 8.31
C PHE A 210 14.89 -0.99 7.43
N ARG A 211 15.20 -2.02 6.62
CA ARG A 211 16.25 -1.97 5.60
C ARG A 211 15.77 -1.37 4.26
N GLY A 212 14.47 -1.17 4.09
CA GLY A 212 13.87 -0.68 2.83
C GLY A 212 13.71 -1.75 1.76
N GLU A 213 13.64 -3.03 2.14
CA GLU A 213 13.44 -4.17 1.22
C GLU A 213 11.94 -4.50 0.99
N LEU A 214 11.04 -3.91 1.79
CA LEU A 214 9.58 -4.06 1.75
C LEU A 214 8.87 -2.71 1.83
#